data_AF-A0A7X7Y3A7-F1
#
_entry.id   AF-A0A7X7Y3A7-F1
#
_cell.length_a   1.000
_cell.length_b   1.000
_cell.length_c   1.000
_cell.angle_alpha   90.00
_cell.angle_beta   90.00
_cell.angle_gamma   90.00
#
_symmetry.space_group_name_H-M   'P 1'
#
loop_
_entity.id
_entity.type
_entity.pdbx_description
1 polymer ?
#
loop_
_entity_poly.entity_id
_entity_poly.type
_entity_poly.pdbx_seq_one_letter_code
_entity_poly.pdbx_strand_id
1 'polypeptide(L)'
;MNYSLAGWLNLLVLLIILGPYILNSLNRKYLKTKNKSFLNLVKILRKIHKPLGLVLIVLGASHGYMALGGFRLHTGTLFYISILITGSLGGAFHRLKKKILFVWHRRMALITALLFLLHFFFPSALYYLLG
;
A
#
# COMPACT_ATOMS: atom_id res chain seq x y z
N MET A 1 14.03 -12.94 11.13
CA MET A 1 13.45 -11.60 11.42
C MET A 1 12.19 -11.83 12.25
N ASN A 2 11.93 -11.04 13.29
CA ASN A 2 10.67 -11.15 14.05
C ASN A 2 9.50 -10.67 13.17
N TYR A 3 8.35 -11.36 13.20
CA TYR A 3 7.15 -11.00 12.44
C TYR A 3 6.68 -9.56 12.73
N SER A 4 6.85 -9.09 13.98
CA SER A 4 6.52 -7.72 14.39
C SER A 4 7.39 -6.69 13.68
N LEU A 5 8.70 -6.92 13.58
CA LEU A 5 9.61 -6.04 12.83
C LEU A 5 9.22 -5.97 11.35
N ALA A 6 8.84 -7.10 10.75
CA ALA A 6 8.35 -7.13 9.37
C ALA A 6 7.04 -6.34 9.21
N GLY A 7 6.14 -6.37 10.20
CA GLY A 7 4.92 -5.58 10.23
C GLY A 7 5.21 -4.07 10.24
N TRP A 8 6.13 -3.63 11.11
CA TRP A 8 6.55 -2.21 11.17
C TRP A 8 7.25 -1.74 9.89
N LEU A 9 8.08 -2.58 9.28
CA LEU A 9 8.70 -2.27 7.98
C LEU A 9 7.66 -2.15 6.87
N ASN A 10 6.68 -3.06 6.82
CA ASN A 10 5.56 -2.98 5.88
C ASN A 10 4.78 -1.67 6.05
N LEU A 11 4.48 -1.26 7.29
CA LEU A 11 3.82 0.01 7.59
C LEU A 11 4.63 1.20 7.07
N LEU A 12 5.93 1.27 7.39
CA LEU A 12 6.78 2.36 6.95
C LEU A 12 6.84 2.46 5.42
N VAL A 13 7.01 1.33 4.74
CA VAL A 13 7.01 1.26 3.27
C VAL A 13 5.65 1.71 2.71
N LEU A 14 4.55 1.23 3.28
CA LEU A 14 3.19 1.61 2.89
C LEU A 14 2.97 3.12 2.99
N LEU A 15 3.39 3.76 4.09
CA LEU A 15 3.27 5.21 4.28
C LEU A 15 4.08 5.99 3.23
N ILE A 16 5.30 5.55 2.94
CA ILE A 16 6.14 6.20 1.92
C ILE A 16 5.49 6.10 0.53
N ILE A 17 4.95 4.93 0.15
CA ILE A 17 4.31 4.78 -1.17
C ILE A 17 2.97 5.53 -1.28
N LEU A 18 2.25 5.73 -0.17
CA LEU A 18 1.04 6.57 -0.13
C LEU A 18 1.38 8.06 -0.11
N GLY A 19 2.59 8.43 0.33
CA GLY A 19 3.09 9.80 0.42
C GLY A 19 2.81 10.68 -0.80
N PRO A 20 3.17 10.28 -2.04
CA PRO A 20 2.84 11.05 -3.24
C PRO A 20 1.35 11.38 -3.37
N TYR A 21 0.48 10.41 -3.07
CA TYR A 21 -0.96 10.61 -3.19
C TYR A 21 -1.48 11.60 -2.14
N ILE A 22 -1.06 11.40 -0.88
CA ILE A 22 -1.45 12.24 0.25
C ILE A 22 -0.96 13.68 0.03
N LEU A 23 0.34 13.86 -0.22
CA LEU A 23 0.95 15.18 -0.40
C LEU A 23 0.35 15.94 -1.58
N ASN A 24 0.13 15.29 -2.73
CA ASN A 24 -0.51 15.96 -3.87
C ASN A 24 -1.96 16.33 -3.59
N SER A 25 -2.70 15.47 -2.86
CA SER A 25 -4.09 15.76 -2.49
C SER A 25 -4.18 16.93 -1.50
N LEU A 26 -3.31 16.95 -0.49
CA LEU A 26 -3.20 18.05 0.47
C LEU A 26 -2.78 19.35 -0.20
N ASN A 27 -1.79 19.29 -1.11
CA ASN A 27 -1.35 20.50 -1.81
C ASN A 27 -2.44 21.09 -2.68
N ARG A 28 -3.19 20.25 -3.41
CA ARG A 28 -4.26 20.73 -4.28
C ARG A 28 -5.43 21.34 -3.51
N LYS A 29 -5.79 20.76 -2.36
CA LYS A 29 -6.98 21.18 -1.59
C LYS A 29 -6.67 22.31 -0.60
N TYR A 30 -5.56 22.22 0.12
CA TYR A 30 -5.31 23.06 1.30
C TYR A 30 -4.04 23.91 1.16
N LEU A 31 -2.88 23.30 0.91
CA LEU A 31 -1.60 24.01 1.02
C LEU A 31 -1.34 24.98 -0.14
N LYS A 32 -1.72 24.60 -1.37
CA LYS A 32 -1.50 25.36 -2.61
C LYS A 32 -0.08 25.94 -2.76
N THR A 33 0.92 25.25 -2.21
CA THR A 33 2.31 25.72 -2.15
C THR A 33 3.03 25.52 -3.48
N LYS A 34 3.91 26.47 -3.79
CA LYS A 34 4.86 26.41 -4.91
C LYS A 34 6.30 26.18 -4.44
N ASN A 35 6.50 25.84 -3.16
CA ASN A 35 7.82 25.63 -2.58
C ASN A 35 8.59 24.53 -3.33
N LYS A 36 9.81 24.84 -3.78
CA LYS A 36 10.64 23.92 -4.58
C LYS A 36 10.99 22.64 -3.82
N SER A 37 11.29 22.73 -2.52
CA SER A 37 11.61 21.58 -1.67
C SER A 37 10.43 20.62 -1.54
N PHE A 38 9.22 21.14 -1.35
CA PHE A 38 8.00 20.33 -1.32
C PHE A 38 7.80 19.57 -2.65
N LEU A 39 7.92 20.27 -3.78
CA LEU A 39 7.79 19.65 -5.09
C LEU A 39 8.89 18.62 -5.36
N ASN A 40 10.12 18.87 -4.87
CA ASN A 40 11.23 17.93 -4.98
C ASN A 40 10.98 16.66 -4.16
N LEU A 41 10.47 16.79 -2.93
CA LEU A 41 10.08 15.65 -2.10
C LEU A 41 9.04 14.77 -2.82
N VAL A 42 7.98 15.37 -3.38
CA VAL A 42 6.97 14.62 -4.14
C VAL A 42 7.58 13.89 -5.35
N LYS A 43 8.54 14.51 -6.06
CA LYS A 43 9.25 13.87 -7.18
C LYS A 43 10.07 12.67 -6.70
N ILE A 44 10.81 12.80 -5.60
CA ILE A 44 11.60 11.71 -5.01
C ILE A 44 10.69 10.54 -4.62
N LEU A 45 9.61 10.82 -3.89
CA LEU A 45 8.65 9.80 -3.47
C LEU A 45 8.02 9.06 -4.67
N ARG A 46 7.69 9.78 -5.76
CA ARG A 46 7.21 9.14 -7.01
C ARG A 46 8.26 8.25 -7.67
N LYS A 47 9.54 8.64 -7.64
CA LYS A 47 10.65 7.86 -8.20
C LYS A 47 10.81 6.52 -7.48
N ILE A 48 10.71 6.52 -6.15
CA ILE A 48 10.88 5.31 -5.32
C ILE A 48 9.59 4.51 -5.12
N HIS A 49 8.41 5.06 -5.44
CA HIS A 49 7.10 4.41 -5.25
C HIS A 49 7.03 3.01 -5.88
N LYS A 50 7.48 2.85 -7.14
CA LYS A 50 7.41 1.56 -7.84
C LYS A 50 8.37 0.52 -7.23
N PRO A 51 9.68 0.82 -7.03
CA PRO A 51 10.58 -0.10 -6.32
C PRO A 51 10.03 -0.49 -4.93
N LEU A 52 9.56 0.48 -4.14
CA LEU A 52 9.01 0.21 -2.82
C LEU A 52 7.70 -0.58 -2.85
N GLY A 53 6.89 -0.43 -3.90
CA GLY A 53 5.72 -1.30 -4.11
C GLY A 53 6.10 -2.78 -4.28
N LEU A 54 7.21 -3.07 -4.96
CA LEU A 54 7.74 -4.44 -5.07
C LEU A 54 8.29 -4.94 -3.73
N VAL A 55 9.01 -4.08 -3.01
CA VAL A 55 9.50 -4.39 -1.65
C VAL A 55 8.32 -4.71 -0.72
N LEU A 56 7.24 -3.94 -0.79
CA LEU A 56 6.02 -4.16 0.02
C LEU A 56 5.38 -5.53 -0.28
N ILE A 57 5.39 -5.98 -1.54
CA ILE A 57 4.89 -7.31 -1.90
C ILE A 57 5.74 -8.40 -1.23
N VAL A 58 7.06 -8.31 -1.31
CA VAL A 58 7.95 -9.31 -0.71
C VAL A 58 7.87 -9.30 0.82
N LEU A 59 7.87 -8.12 1.44
CA LEU A 59 7.74 -7.97 2.89
C LEU A 59 6.36 -8.41 3.39
N GLY A 60 5.29 -8.17 2.63
CA GLY A 60 3.93 -8.61 2.95
C GLY A 60 3.81 -10.12 2.96
N ALA A 61 4.33 -10.80 1.92
CA ALA A 61 4.39 -12.26 1.88
C ALA A 61 5.19 -12.84 3.04
N SER A 62 6.38 -12.28 3.28
CA SER A 62 7.28 -12.73 4.35
C SER A 62 6.63 -12.58 5.72
N HIS A 63 6.03 -11.41 6.00
CA HIS A 63 5.30 -11.15 7.23
C HIS A 63 4.12 -12.11 7.42
N GLY A 64 3.29 -12.30 6.39
CA GLY A 64 2.14 -13.20 6.43
C GLY A 64 2.56 -14.65 6.70
N TYR A 65 3.62 -15.15 6.05
CA TYR A 65 4.14 -16.48 6.29
C TYR A 65 4.67 -16.66 7.72
N MET A 66 5.41 -15.69 8.26
CA MET A 66 5.89 -15.74 9.64
C MET A 66 4.75 -15.68 10.67
N ALA A 67 3.66 -14.97 10.36
CA ALA A 67 2.53 -14.80 11.27
C ALA A 67 1.55 -15.99 11.26
N LEU A 68 1.31 -16.59 10.08
CA LEU A 68 0.26 -17.59 9.89
C LEU A 68 0.79 -19.00 9.55
N GLY A 69 2.08 -19.14 9.22
CA GLY A 69 2.71 -20.39 8.78
C GLY A 69 2.27 -20.87 7.38
N GLY A 70 1.39 -20.12 6.70
CA GLY A 70 0.82 -20.50 5.41
C GLY A 70 -0.38 -19.64 5.03
N PHE A 71 -1.05 -19.98 3.93
CA PHE A 71 -2.27 -19.30 3.51
C PHE A 71 -3.42 -19.63 4.46
N ARG A 72 -4.02 -18.61 5.08
CA ARG A 72 -5.21 -18.72 5.93
C ARG A 72 -6.16 -17.57 5.65
N LEU A 73 -7.45 -17.79 5.85
CA LEU A 73 -8.45 -16.73 5.80
C LEU A 73 -8.23 -15.79 7.00
N HIS A 74 -7.65 -14.62 6.74
CA HIS A 74 -7.25 -13.64 7.75
C HIS A 74 -7.27 -12.24 7.14
N THR A 75 -7.49 -11.19 7.95
CA THR A 75 -7.52 -9.80 7.45
C THR A 75 -6.21 -9.42 6.75
N GLY A 76 -5.08 -9.95 7.24
CA GLY A 76 -3.76 -9.77 6.62
C GLY A 76 -3.66 -10.39 5.23
N THR A 77 -4.30 -11.53 4.99
CA THR A 77 -4.36 -12.17 3.67
C THR A 77 -5.18 -11.32 2.70
N LEU A 78 -6.33 -10.79 3.16
CA LEU A 78 -7.18 -9.90 2.37
C LEU A 78 -6.45 -8.61 1.99
N PHE A 79 -5.76 -8.01 2.96
CA PHE A 79 -4.87 -6.86 2.75
C PHE A 79 -3.75 -7.19 1.75
N TYR A 80 -3.09 -8.33 1.89
CA TYR A 80 -2.01 -8.72 0.99
C TYR A 80 -2.49 -8.91 -0.45
N ILE A 81 -3.65 -9.54 -0.66
CA ILE A 81 -4.28 -9.66 -1.98
C ILE A 81 -4.56 -8.28 -2.57
N SER A 82 -5.04 -7.32 -1.78
CA SER A 82 -5.29 -5.97 -2.29
C SER A 82 -4.00 -5.24 -2.69
N ILE A 83 -2.87 -5.48 -2.00
CA ILE A 83 -1.54 -4.99 -2.41
C ILE A 83 -1.18 -5.58 -3.78
N LEU A 84 -1.34 -6.90 -3.99
CA LEU A 84 -1.04 -7.55 -5.26
C LEU A 84 -1.88 -6.98 -6.40
N ILE A 85 -3.18 -6.79 -6.19
CA ILE A 85 -4.09 -6.19 -7.19
C ILE A 85 -3.66 -4.75 -7.49
N THR A 86 -3.39 -3.94 -6.45
CA THR A 86 -2.97 -2.55 -6.60
C THR A 86 -1.65 -2.44 -7.37
N GLY A 87 -0.66 -3.26 -7.02
CA GLY A 87 0.63 -3.35 -7.70
C GLY A 87 0.50 -3.80 -9.15
N SER A 88 -0.34 -4.80 -9.41
CA SER A 88 -0.64 -5.31 -10.75
C SER A 88 -1.27 -4.23 -11.64
N LEU A 89 -2.26 -3.49 -11.13
CA LEU A 89 -2.87 -2.36 -11.85
C LEU A 89 -1.86 -1.25 -12.13
N GLY A 90 -0.98 -0.93 -11.17
CA GLY A 90 0.09 0.05 -11.35
C GLY A 90 1.12 -0.40 -12.40
N GLY A 91 1.52 -1.67 -12.38
CA GLY A 91 2.41 -2.28 -13.36
C GLY A 91 1.79 -2.34 -14.77
N ALA A 92 0.52 -2.74 -14.86
CA ALA A 92 -0.24 -2.78 -16.10
C ALA A 92 -0.40 -1.36 -16.69
N PHE A 93 -0.73 -0.37 -15.87
CA PHE A 93 -0.77 1.03 -16.30
C PHE A 93 0.60 1.50 -16.82
N HIS A 94 1.69 1.13 -16.14
CA HIS A 94 3.03 1.51 -16.55
C HIS A 94 3.38 0.97 -17.95
N ARG A 95 2.93 -0.23 -18.31
CA ARG A 95 3.15 -0.82 -19.64
C ARG A 95 2.14 -0.33 -20.68
N LEU A 96 0.85 -0.42 -20.38
CA LEU A 96 -0.24 -0.22 -21.35
C LEU A 96 -0.70 1.24 -21.47
N LYS A 97 -0.36 2.10 -20.50
CA LYS A 97 -0.74 3.52 -20.43
C LYS A 97 -2.26 3.81 -20.48
N LYS A 98 -3.11 2.80 -20.32
CA LYS A 98 -4.58 2.95 -20.35
C LYS A 98 -5.07 3.67 -19.07
N LYS A 99 -5.78 4.80 -19.24
CA LYS A 99 -6.32 5.64 -18.14
C LYS A 99 -7.15 4.83 -17.14
N ILE A 100 -7.94 3.86 -17.61
CA ILE A 100 -8.78 3.01 -16.76
C ILE A 100 -7.97 2.23 -15.71
N LEU A 101 -6.76 1.78 -16.06
CA LEU A 101 -5.87 1.05 -15.15
C LEU A 101 -5.37 1.96 -14.03
N PHE A 102 -5.09 3.23 -14.32
CA PHE A 102 -4.70 4.20 -13.31
C PHE A 102 -5.86 4.56 -12.37
N VAL A 103 -7.08 4.69 -12.90
CA VAL A 103 -8.29 4.91 -12.09
C VAL A 103 -8.49 3.76 -11.11
N TRP A 104 -8.41 2.51 -11.59
CA TRP A 104 -8.53 1.34 -10.73
C TRP A 104 -7.36 1.19 -9.77
N HIS A 105 -6.12 1.47 -10.18
CA HIS A 105 -4.97 1.48 -9.29
C HIS A 105 -5.20 2.43 -8.10
N ARG A 106 -5.71 3.64 -8.36
CA ARG A 106 -6.01 4.62 -7.31
C ARG A 106 -7.17 4.17 -6.41
N ARG A 107 -8.23 3.58 -6.96
CA ARG A 107 -9.36 3.03 -6.16
C ARG A 107 -8.88 1.88 -5.28
N MET A 108 -8.09 0.97 -5.83
CA MET A 108 -7.54 -0.16 -5.09
C MET A 108 -6.49 0.26 -4.06
N ALA A 109 -5.75 1.34 -4.30
CA ALA A 109 -4.87 1.92 -3.28
C ALA A 109 -5.67 2.42 -2.06
N LEU A 110 -6.85 3.02 -2.25
CA LEU A 110 -7.74 3.39 -1.15
C LEU A 110 -8.27 2.15 -0.42
N ILE A 111 -8.74 1.14 -1.16
CA ILE A 111 -9.19 -0.14 -0.57
C ILE A 111 -8.07 -0.79 0.23
N THR A 112 -6.84 -0.79 -0.30
CA THR A 112 -5.65 -1.33 0.37
C THR A 112 -5.32 -0.57 1.65
N ALA A 113 -5.45 0.76 1.66
CA ALA A 113 -5.27 1.54 2.88
C ALA A 113 -6.35 1.22 3.93
N LEU A 114 -7.60 1.03 3.51
CA LEU A 114 -8.69 0.64 4.43
C LEU A 114 -8.49 -0.77 5.00
N LEU A 115 -8.09 -1.73 4.15
CA LEU A 115 -7.78 -3.10 4.58
C LEU A 115 -6.55 -3.15 5.48
N PHE A 116 -5.55 -2.29 5.24
CA PHE A 116 -4.44 -2.09 6.17
C PHE A 116 -4.95 -1.65 7.54
N LEU A 117 -5.79 -0.61 7.61
CA LEU A 117 -6.34 -0.12 8.89
C LEU A 117 -7.14 -1.22 9.60
N LEU A 118 -7.97 -1.96 8.86
CA LEU A 118 -8.70 -3.11 9.39
C LEU A 118 -7.73 -4.15 9.98
N HIS A 119 -6.69 -4.54 9.23
CA HIS A 119 -5.73 -5.53 9.69
C HIS A 119 -4.90 -5.03 10.88
N PHE A 120 -4.53 -3.75 10.89
CA PHE A 120 -3.71 -3.13 11.94
C PHE A 120 -4.45 -3.03 13.28
N PHE A 121 -5.72 -2.61 13.26
CA PHE A 121 -6.53 -2.46 14.48
C PHE A 121 -7.29 -3.73 14.87
N PHE A 122 -7.71 -4.53 13.89
CA PHE A 122 -8.57 -5.70 14.11
C PHE A 122 -8.06 -6.92 13.30
N PRO A 123 -6.87 -7.45 13.61
CA PRO A 123 -6.28 -8.55 12.83
C PRO A 123 -7.22 -9.77 12.74
N SER A 124 -7.95 -10.08 13.81
CA SER A 124 -8.84 -11.23 13.88
C SER A 124 -10.29 -10.97 13.41
N ALA A 125 -10.59 -9.81 12.80
CA ALA A 125 -11.98 -9.45 12.47
C ALA A 125 -12.71 -10.49 11.59
N LEU A 126 -12.00 -11.11 10.62
CA LEU A 126 -12.61 -12.15 9.78
C LEU A 126 -12.98 -13.41 10.56
N TYR A 127 -12.22 -13.76 11.60
CA TYR A 127 -12.53 -14.89 12.45
C TYR A 127 -13.85 -14.63 13.20
N TYR A 128 -14.02 -13.45 13.80
CA TYR A 128 -15.24 -13.10 14.53
C TYR A 128 -16.50 -12.93 13.66
N LEU A 129 -16.36 -12.69 12.35
CA LEU A 129 -17.49 -12.47 11.45
C LEU A 129 -17.95 -13.75 10.72
N LEU A 130 -17.05 -14.70 10.53
CA LEU A 130 -17.28 -15.90 9.70
C LEU A 130 -17.15 -17.21 10.48
N GLY A 131 -16.87 -17.13 11.79
CA GLY A 131 -16.67 -18.26 12.69
C GLY A 131 -17.41 -18.06 14.01
#